data_AF-A0A2N2FU91-F1
#
_entry.id   AF-A0A2N2FU91-F1
#
_cell.length_a   1.000
_cell.length_b   1.000
_cell.length_c   1.000
_cell.angle_alpha   90.00
_cell.angle_beta   90.00
_cell.angle_gamma   90.00
#
_symmetry.space_group_name_H-M   'P 1'
#
loop_
_entity.id
_entity.type
_entity.pdbx_description
1 polymer ?
#
loop_
_entity_poly.entity_id
_entity_poly.type
_entity_poly.pdbx_seq_one_letter_code
_entity_poly.pdbx_strand_id
1 'polypeptide(L)'
;MDILLPENETMSINPVPENLRIVCRSGRIWLTQTGDSRDFLLREGEVFTATRRGQIVLWALADARIDISARAQEAALHWHPALKRA
;
A
#
# COMPACT_ATOMS: atom_id res chain seq x y z
N MET A 1 -8.35 4.56 4.15
CA MET A 1 -8.21 6.03 4.35
C MET A 1 -7.94 6.63 2.99
N ASP A 2 -8.73 7.61 2.60
CA ASP A 2 -8.57 8.36 1.35
C ASP A 2 -7.88 9.69 1.67
N ILE A 3 -6.87 10.05 0.87
CA ILE A 3 -5.95 11.14 1.16
C ILE A 3 -5.76 11.98 -0.10
N LEU A 4 -5.84 13.29 0.05
CA LEU A 4 -5.33 14.23 -0.94
C LEU A 4 -3.90 14.62 -0.55
N LEU A 5 -2.94 14.36 -1.43
CA LEU A 5 -1.56 14.79 -1.28
C LEU A 5 -1.25 15.82 -2.38
N PRO A 6 -1.14 17.12 -2.04
CA PRO A 6 -0.84 18.17 -3.02
C PRO A 6 0.53 17.97 -3.68
N GLU A 7 0.71 18.53 -4.88
CA GLU A 7 2.00 18.52 -5.57
C GLU A 7 3.12 19.05 -4.67
N ASN A 8 4.28 18.40 -4.74
CA ASN A 8 5.48 18.66 -3.95
C ASN A 8 5.37 18.38 -2.45
N GLU A 9 4.22 17.92 -1.95
CA GLU A 9 4.07 17.52 -0.55
C GLU A 9 4.49 16.06 -0.31
N THR A 10 4.91 15.80 0.93
CA THR A 10 5.41 14.49 1.36
C THR A 10 4.55 13.93 2.49
N MET A 11 4.28 12.63 2.42
CA MET A 11 3.66 11.87 3.51
C MET A 11 4.57 10.70 3.88
N SER A 12 4.60 10.35 5.17
CA SER A 12 5.26 9.12 5.59
C SER A 12 4.34 8.23 6.40
N ILE A 13 4.55 6.93 6.27
CA ILE A 13 3.81 5.88 6.98
C ILE A 13 4.82 5.12 7.82
N ASN A 14 4.68 5.21 9.14
CA ASN A 14 5.51 4.51 10.12
C ASN A 14 4.74 4.35 11.46
N PRO A 15 4.61 3.12 12.01
CA PRO A 15 5.00 1.85 11.40
C PRO A 15 4.13 1.51 10.19
N VAL A 16 4.71 0.84 9.20
CA VAL A 16 3.94 0.29 8.06
C VAL A 16 3.12 -0.91 8.55
N PRO A 17 1.78 -0.88 8.40
CA PRO A 17 0.93 -2.02 8.74
C PRO A 17 1.25 -3.25 7.87
N GLU A 18 1.00 -4.45 8.40
CA GLU A 18 1.05 -5.67 7.58
C GLU A 18 0.03 -5.60 6.44
N ASN A 19 0.44 -6.05 5.25
CA ASN A 19 -0.39 -6.03 4.03
C ASN A 19 -0.91 -4.63 3.66
N LEU A 20 -0.13 -3.58 3.95
CA LEU A 20 -0.44 -2.23 3.50
C LEU A 20 -0.51 -2.18 1.97
N ARG A 21 -1.62 -1.65 1.47
CA ARG A 21 -1.87 -1.38 0.06
C ARG A 21 -2.09 0.12 -0.13
N ILE A 22 -1.36 0.69 -1.08
CA ILE A 22 -1.44 2.09 -1.50
C ILE A 22 -1.91 2.09 -2.96
N VAL A 23 -3.02 2.76 -3.24
CA VAL A 23 -3.58 2.89 -4.58
C VAL A 23 -3.56 4.35 -4.99
N CYS A 24 -2.94 4.67 -6.12
CA CYS A 24 -3.04 6.01 -6.70
C CYS A 24 -4.35 6.10 -7.48
N ARG A 25 -5.31 6.87 -6.98
CA ARG A 25 -6.62 7.06 -7.63
C ARG A 25 -6.60 8.13 -8.70
N SER A 26 -5.72 9.10 -8.57
CA SER A 26 -5.42 10.12 -9.57
C SER A 26 -4.06 10.75 -9.26
N GLY A 27 -3.47 11.42 -10.24
CA GLY A 27 -2.18 12.11 -10.08
C GLY A 27 -0.98 11.18 -10.26
N ARG A 28 0.13 11.52 -9.60
CA ARG A 28 1.38 10.76 -9.72
C ARG A 28 2.22 10.86 -8.45
N ILE A 29 2.74 9.73 -7.99
CA ILE A 29 3.49 9.64 -6.73
C ILE A 29 4.79 8.87 -6.91
N TRP A 30 5.86 9.39 -6.36
CA TRP A 30 7.10 8.66 -6.12
C TRP A 30 7.10 8.11 -4.70
N LEU A 31 7.57 6.88 -4.52
CA LEU A 31 7.56 6.17 -3.25
C LEU A 31 8.88 5.45 -3.00
N THR A 32 9.34 5.49 -1.75
CA THR A 32 10.42 4.65 -1.23
C THR A 32 9.99 3.85 -0.02
N GLN A 33 10.63 2.70 0.18
CA GLN A 33 10.43 1.86 1.36
C GLN A 33 11.77 1.50 1.99
N THR A 34 11.92 1.72 3.30
CA THR A 34 13.11 1.27 4.04
C THR A 34 13.36 -0.23 3.80
N GLY A 35 14.59 -0.59 3.43
CA GLY A 35 14.96 -1.99 3.16
C GLY A 35 14.54 -2.51 1.79
N ASP A 36 13.94 -1.67 0.94
CA ASP A 36 13.84 -1.88 -0.50
C ASP A 36 14.75 -0.87 -1.20
N SER A 37 15.67 -1.33 -2.05
CA SER A 37 16.62 -0.46 -2.74
C SER A 37 16.02 0.20 -3.99
N ARG A 38 14.77 -0.10 -4.29
CA ARG A 38 14.05 0.43 -5.45
C ARG A 38 13.15 1.56 -5.01
N ASP A 39 13.03 2.53 -5.90
CA ASP A 39 11.96 3.51 -5.87
C ASP A 39 10.79 3.03 -6.74
N PHE A 40 9.61 3.51 -6.42
CA PHE A 40 8.39 3.20 -7.16
C PHE A 40 7.73 4.48 -7.63
N LEU A 41 7.34 4.51 -8.90
CA LEU A 41 6.49 5.55 -9.45
C LEU A 41 5.10 4.96 -9.64
N LEU A 42 4.11 5.49 -8.94
CA LEU A 42 2.71 5.13 -9.08
C LEU A 42 2.00 6.19 -9.91
N ARG A 43 1.35 5.73 -10.98
CA ARG A 43 0.41 6.46 -11.80
C ARG A 43 -1.02 6.12 -11.40
N GLU A 44 -1.97 6.87 -11.92
CA GLU A 44 -3.40 6.59 -11.77
C GLU A 44 -3.74 5.12 -12.05
N GLY A 45 -4.47 4.51 -11.13
CA GLY A 45 -4.89 3.11 -11.16
C GLY A 45 -3.85 2.12 -10.64
N GLU A 46 -2.59 2.52 -10.52
CA GLU A 46 -1.51 1.64 -10.06
C GLU A 46 -1.53 1.45 -8.54
N VAL A 47 -0.95 0.32 -8.12
CA VAL A 47 -1.02 -0.19 -6.75
C VAL A 47 0.37 -0.56 -6.28
N PHE A 48 0.71 -0.09 -5.09
CA PHE A 48 1.86 -0.57 -4.32
C PHE A 48 1.38 -1.43 -3.17
N THR A 49 2.01 -2.58 -2.97
CA THR A 49 1.81 -3.43 -1.79
C THR A 49 3.11 -3.50 -1.02
N ALA A 50 3.09 -3.09 0.25
CA ALA A 50 4.27 -3.14 1.10
C ALA A 50 4.69 -4.59 1.35
N THR A 51 5.94 -4.92 1.06
CA THR A 51 6.50 -6.28 1.25
C THR A 51 7.59 -6.35 2.30
N ARG A 52 7.94 -5.20 2.89
CA ARG A 52 8.97 -5.05 3.92
C ARG A 52 8.40 -4.32 5.13
N ARG A 53 9.08 -4.48 6.27
CA ARG A 53 8.87 -3.66 7.47
C ARG A 53 9.72 -2.39 7.35
N GLY A 54 9.32 -1.31 8.01
CA GLY A 54 10.04 -0.04 7.98
C GLY A 54 9.15 1.12 7.54
N GLN A 55 9.73 2.28 7.25
CA GLN A 55 8.99 3.47 6.81
C GLN A 55 8.73 3.41 5.31
N ILE A 56 7.57 3.91 4.90
CA ILE A 56 7.29 4.27 3.51
C ILE A 56 7.18 5.80 3.43
N VAL A 57 7.83 6.39 2.44
CA VAL A 57 7.72 7.82 2.13
C VAL A 57 7.09 7.98 0.76
N LEU A 58 6.05 8.81 0.67
CA LEU A 58 5.33 9.16 -0.54
C LEU A 58 5.60 10.63 -0.83
N TRP A 59 5.97 10.94 -2.07
CA TRP A 59 6.10 12.30 -2.57
C TRP A 59 5.22 12.49 -3.81
N ALA A 60 4.33 13.47 -3.76
CA ALA A 60 3.45 13.79 -4.87
C ALA A 60 4.20 14.58 -5.94
N LEU A 61 4.33 13.99 -7.13
CA LEU A 61 4.89 14.65 -8.32
C LEU A 61 3.85 15.51 -9.06
N ALA A 62 2.59 15.39 -8.67
CA ALA A 62 1.42 16.18 -9.07
C ALA A 62 0.35 15.95 -7.99
N ASP A 63 -0.65 16.84 -7.88
CA ASP A 63 -1.80 16.63 -6.99
C ASP A 63 -2.36 15.21 -7.14
N ALA A 64 -2.36 14.47 -6.03
CA ALA A 64 -2.66 13.05 -6.04
C ALA A 64 -3.72 12.67 -5.00
N ARG A 65 -4.62 11.78 -5.41
CA ARG A 65 -5.60 11.15 -4.52
C ARG A 65 -5.17 9.72 -4.26
N ILE A 66 -5.01 9.35 -2.99
CA ILE A 66 -4.41 8.10 -2.57
C ILE A 66 -5.37 7.35 -1.65
N ASP A 67 -5.62 6.10 -1.97
CA ASP A 67 -6.27 5.19 -1.04
C ASP A 67 -5.24 4.33 -0.32
N ILE A 68 -5.24 4.41 1.00
CA ILE A 68 -4.41 3.61 1.89
C ILE A 68 -5.30 2.65 2.67
N SER A 69 -4.99 1.36 2.58
CA SER A 69 -5.69 0.32 3.34
C SER A 69 -4.71 -0.73 3.83
N ALA A 70 -4.85 -1.16 5.08
CA ALA A 70 -4.34 -2.46 5.48
C ALA A 70 -5.37 -3.49 5.03
N ARG A 71 -4.97 -4.46 4.19
CA ARG A 71 -5.87 -5.60 3.97
C ARG A 71 -5.94 -6.35 5.30
N ALA A 72 -7.12 -6.39 5.94
CA ALA A 72 -7.36 -7.41 6.95
C ALA A 72 -7.01 -8.74 6.28
N GLN A 73 -6.17 -9.57 6.90
CA GLN A 73 -5.98 -10.93 6.40
C GLN A 73 -7.38 -11.50 6.18
N GLU A 74 -7.71 -11.83 4.94
CA GLU A 74 -8.65 -12.91 4.71
C GLU A 74 -7.93 -14.09 5.37
N ALA A 75 -8.20 -14.30 6.66
CA ALA A 75 -8.03 -15.58 7.30
C ALA A 75 -8.64 -16.52 6.29
N ALA A 76 -7.74 -17.27 5.65
CA ALA A 76 -8.07 -17.90 4.40
C ALA A 76 -9.41 -18.60 4.56
N LEU A 77 -10.21 -18.55 3.52
CA LEU A 77 -11.22 -19.55 3.25
C LEU A 77 -10.51 -20.93 3.13
N HIS A 78 -9.82 -21.38 4.18
CA HIS A 78 -9.50 -22.76 4.45
C HIS A 78 -10.81 -23.37 4.90
N TRP A 79 -11.67 -23.63 3.92
CA TRP A 79 -12.63 -24.70 4.03
C TRP A 79 -11.85 -25.98 4.38
N HIS A 80 -11.96 -26.45 5.61
CA HIS A 80 -11.77 -27.86 5.93
C HIS A 80 -13.10 -28.56 5.67
N PRO A 81 -13.27 -29.33 4.58
CA PRO A 81 -14.34 -30.30 4.56
C PRO A 81 -14.03 -31.30 5.67
N ALA A 82 -14.96 -31.42 6.61
CA ALA A 82 -14.92 -32.39 7.68
C ALA A 82 -14.36 -33.73 7.21
N LEU A 83 -13.42 -34.28 7.97
CA LEU A 83 -13.01 -35.68 7.90
C LEU A 83 -14.25 -36.56 8.04
N LYS A 84 -14.82 -37.00 6.92
CA LYS A 84 -15.63 -38.21 6.87
C LYS A 84 -14.71 -39.35 6.49
N ARG A 85 -14.30 -40.15 7.47
CA ARG A 85 -13.98 -41.59 7.36
C ARG A 85 -13.40 -42.11 8.69
N ALA A 86 -14.23 -42.75 9.49
CA ALA A 86 -14.14 -44.17 9.83
C ALA A 86 -15.46 -44.55 10.51
#